data_AF-A0A8H7U445-F1
#
_entry.id   AF-A0A8H7U445-F1
#
_cell.length_a   1.000
_cell.length_b   1.000
_cell.length_c   1.000
_cell.angle_alpha   90.00
_cell.angle_beta   90.00
_cell.angle_gamma   90.00
#
_symmetry.space_group_name_H-M   'P 1'
#
loop_
_entity.id
_entity.type
_entity.pdbx_description
1 polymer ?
#
loop_
_entity_poly.entity_id
_entity_poly.type
_entity_poly.pdbx_seq_one_letter_code
_entity_poly.pdbx_strand_id
1 'polypeptide(L)'
;MQFKYLTVFFAAWASLLGAASALPQPSKYPSSNLSTAMKKSQDVEPAADAFDIQDPKRVKHTRIRVWDLYEARKDPQKLGIPGAALVDQYKQIVRALPYLWTVLNDAVRIKNGILLFSLYAVVQILKALVPAAALWYSGQLLSVVQSAAETRTVDRSFLLRVFAGHTLCAVAERLLRYAENELCRPFTTRMYHHFEVHLARARARLDVPTYGDVVVKRQFQEVDPAFCGNLPWRTLDMIASAVTLVVQMFTQTAVLFRILKEQPDGLVLAAITIAHSAFHWFDDQSEPLYTAGGKPLHRDFEVATKISYTPAVWAATTKNADFIKLEGLRTLITQTRFRKELVAGNLGTYCASEFKRMVERLGNIPRGEMYTLSAMTDRRSINSFKSLLEKCWGELPQVVFALRAVQYPASIPVSLASL
;
A
#
# COMPACT_ATOMS: atom_id res chain seq x y z
N MET A 1 -18.18 18.72 26.20
CA MET A 1 -18.61 17.48 25.50
C MET A 1 -17.56 16.89 24.54
N GLN A 2 -16.39 17.52 24.28
CA GLN A 2 -15.41 16.99 23.31
C GLN A 2 -14.33 16.06 23.88
N PHE A 3 -14.17 15.95 25.21
CA PHE A 3 -13.20 15.03 25.83
C PHE A 3 -13.63 13.55 25.82
N LYS A 4 -14.90 13.24 25.51
CA LYS A 4 -15.42 11.86 25.48
C LYS A 4 -15.04 11.08 24.20
N TYR A 5 -14.69 11.77 23.12
CA TYR A 5 -14.27 11.11 21.87
C TYR A 5 -12.78 10.74 21.88
N LEU A 6 -11.95 11.55 22.56
CA LEU A 6 -10.51 11.27 22.69
C LEU A 6 -10.23 10.05 23.58
N THR A 7 -11.05 9.84 24.62
CA THR A 7 -10.95 8.67 25.50
C THR A 7 -11.45 7.39 24.84
N VAL A 8 -12.46 7.47 23.96
CA VAL A 8 -12.89 6.32 23.13
C VAL A 8 -11.82 5.95 22.11
N PHE A 9 -11.12 6.93 21.54
CA PHE A 9 -10.03 6.69 20.61
C PHE A 9 -8.81 6.04 21.30
N PHE A 10 -8.41 6.54 22.48
CA PHE A 10 -7.34 5.92 23.29
C PHE A 10 -7.74 4.55 23.85
N ALA A 11 -9.02 4.32 24.19
CA ALA A 11 -9.51 3.02 24.65
C ALA A 11 -9.57 1.99 23.52
N ALA A 12 -9.99 2.39 22.31
CA ALA A 12 -9.95 1.54 21.12
C ALA A 12 -8.50 1.17 20.74
N TRP A 13 -7.55 2.08 21.00
CA TRP A 13 -6.13 1.88 20.72
C TRP A 13 -5.40 1.03 21.78
N ALA A 14 -5.71 1.21 23.07
CA ALA A 14 -5.22 0.34 24.14
C ALA A 14 -5.74 -1.10 24.00
N SER A 15 -6.94 -1.27 23.45
CA SER A 15 -7.52 -2.58 23.10
C SER A 15 -6.77 -3.27 21.95
N LEU A 16 -6.19 -2.48 21.03
CA LEU A 16 -5.36 -2.94 19.90
C LEU A 16 -3.99 -3.49 20.34
N LEU A 17 -3.44 -2.98 21.46
CA LEU A 17 -2.21 -3.50 22.08
C LEU A 17 -2.48 -4.65 23.07
N GLY A 18 -3.64 -4.65 23.73
CA GLY A 18 -4.03 -5.69 24.69
C GLY A 18 -4.56 -7.00 24.09
N ALA A 19 -5.16 -6.97 22.89
CA ALA A 19 -5.77 -8.16 22.28
C ALA A 19 -4.76 -9.13 21.63
N ALA A 20 -3.47 -8.79 21.58
CA ALA A 20 -2.42 -9.65 21.05
C ALA A 20 -2.08 -10.85 21.96
N SER A 21 -2.59 -10.90 23.19
CA SER A 21 -2.27 -11.95 24.18
C SER A 21 -3.37 -13.01 24.39
N ALA A 22 -4.54 -12.87 23.76
CA ALA A 22 -5.67 -13.79 23.91
C ALA A 22 -6.08 -14.39 22.56
N LEU A 23 -5.24 -15.30 22.03
CA LEU A 23 -5.57 -16.11 20.85
C LEU A 23 -6.37 -17.35 21.27
N PRO A 24 -7.58 -17.59 20.76
CA PRO A 24 -8.19 -18.91 20.77
C PRO A 24 -7.52 -19.76 19.69
N GLN A 25 -7.09 -20.97 20.05
CA GLN A 25 -6.63 -21.95 19.08
C GLN A 25 -7.79 -22.44 18.18
N PRO A 26 -7.56 -22.68 16.87
CA PRO A 26 -8.60 -23.20 16.00
C PRO A 26 -8.93 -24.65 16.35
N SER A 27 -10.21 -24.89 16.66
CA SER A 27 -10.77 -26.22 16.89
C SER A 27 -10.82 -27.03 15.59
N LYS A 28 -10.62 -28.34 15.77
CA LYS A 28 -10.63 -29.39 14.73
C LYS A 28 -11.99 -29.45 14.02
N TYR A 29 -11.99 -29.46 12.69
CA TYR A 29 -13.13 -29.92 11.89
C TYR A 29 -13.19 -31.45 11.89
N PRO A 30 -14.34 -32.09 12.13
CA PRO A 30 -14.49 -33.52 11.92
C PRO A 30 -14.76 -33.82 10.45
N SER A 31 -13.98 -34.75 9.93
CA SER A 31 -14.24 -35.48 8.68
C SER A 31 -15.42 -36.44 8.86
N SER A 32 -16.46 -36.34 8.03
CA SER A 32 -17.35 -37.48 7.80
C SER A 32 -18.17 -37.34 6.50
N ASN A 33 -17.90 -38.27 5.59
CA ASN A 33 -18.84 -39.01 4.71
C ASN A 33 -19.54 -38.25 3.56
N LEU A 34 -18.85 -38.22 2.42
CA LEU A 34 -19.28 -37.62 1.14
C LEU A 34 -19.89 -38.63 0.14
N SER A 35 -20.39 -39.79 0.59
CA SER A 35 -20.90 -40.85 -0.32
C SER A 35 -22.42 -40.95 -0.41
N THR A 36 -23.18 -40.14 0.35
CA THR A 36 -24.65 -40.24 0.40
C THR A 36 -25.37 -39.03 -0.22
N ALA A 37 -24.63 -38.05 -0.75
CA ALA A 37 -25.19 -36.84 -1.38
C ALA A 37 -25.48 -36.98 -2.89
N MET A 38 -25.22 -38.14 -3.50
CA MET A 38 -25.25 -38.31 -4.97
C MET A 38 -26.55 -38.88 -5.56
N LYS A 39 -27.65 -38.99 -4.81
CA LYS A 39 -28.92 -39.54 -5.35
C LYS A 39 -30.15 -38.65 -5.26
N LYS A 40 -30.00 -37.37 -4.90
CA LYS A 40 -31.11 -36.41 -4.82
C LYS A 40 -30.72 -35.07 -5.46
N SER A 41 -30.39 -35.10 -6.75
CA SER A 41 -30.02 -33.94 -7.56
C SER A 41 -31.06 -33.68 -8.66
N GLN A 42 -32.33 -33.53 -8.29
CA GLN A 42 -33.31 -32.96 -9.22
C GLN A 42 -34.38 -32.07 -8.62
N ASP A 43 -34.35 -31.79 -7.31
CA ASP A 43 -35.10 -30.70 -6.69
C ASP A 43 -34.15 -30.01 -5.69
N VAL A 44 -33.39 -29.03 -6.17
CA VAL A 44 -32.54 -28.19 -5.32
C VAL A 44 -33.29 -26.90 -5.07
N GLU A 45 -33.88 -26.77 -3.89
CA GLU A 45 -34.13 -25.45 -3.30
C GLU A 45 -32.81 -24.66 -3.31
N PRO A 46 -32.78 -23.43 -3.83
CA PRO A 46 -31.55 -22.65 -3.85
C PRO A 46 -31.08 -22.44 -2.40
N ALA A 47 -29.78 -22.66 -2.16
CA ALA A 47 -29.14 -22.36 -0.87
C ALA A 47 -29.56 -20.95 -0.42
N ALA A 48 -29.87 -20.77 0.87
CA ALA A 48 -30.48 -19.57 1.45
C ALA A 48 -29.73 -18.22 1.22
N ASP A 49 -28.56 -18.26 0.56
CA ASP A 49 -27.68 -17.14 0.19
C ASP A 49 -27.40 -17.03 -1.32
N ALA A 50 -28.12 -17.76 -2.18
CA ALA A 50 -27.98 -17.61 -3.63
C ALA A 50 -28.52 -16.24 -4.10
N PHE A 51 -27.73 -15.53 -4.90
CA PHE A 51 -28.12 -14.24 -5.47
C PHE A 51 -29.24 -14.42 -6.48
N ASP A 52 -30.49 -14.18 -6.05
CA ASP A 52 -31.66 -14.23 -6.91
C ASP A 52 -31.87 -12.88 -7.61
N ILE A 53 -31.71 -12.87 -8.94
CA ILE A 53 -31.89 -11.70 -9.80
C ILE A 53 -33.34 -11.20 -9.74
N GLN A 54 -34.30 -12.09 -9.45
CA GLN A 54 -35.71 -11.77 -9.39
C GLN A 54 -36.18 -11.22 -8.04
N ASP A 55 -35.32 -11.13 -7.03
CA ASP A 55 -35.69 -10.55 -5.73
C ASP A 55 -35.49 -9.00 -5.71
N PRO A 56 -36.56 -8.20 -5.88
CA PRO A 56 -36.45 -6.73 -5.90
C PRO A 56 -36.11 -6.14 -4.53
N LYS A 57 -36.17 -6.93 -3.45
CA LYS A 57 -35.82 -6.46 -2.10
C LYS A 57 -34.31 -6.50 -1.88
N ARG A 58 -33.64 -7.52 -2.42
CA ARG A 58 -32.21 -7.77 -2.27
C ARG A 58 -31.37 -7.31 -3.46
N VAL A 59 -31.97 -7.00 -4.60
CA VAL A 59 -31.24 -6.62 -5.82
C VAL A 59 -31.68 -5.25 -6.33
N LYS A 60 -30.72 -4.34 -6.48
CA LYS A 60 -30.89 -3.05 -7.16
C LYS A 60 -30.57 -3.25 -8.63
N HIS A 61 -31.61 -3.18 -9.46
CA HIS A 61 -31.46 -3.14 -10.91
C HIS A 61 -31.19 -1.71 -11.37
N THR A 62 -30.09 -1.50 -12.09
CA THR A 62 -29.73 -0.21 -12.70
C THR A 62 -29.40 -0.43 -14.18
N ARG A 63 -30.15 0.19 -15.08
CA ARG A 63 -29.87 0.13 -16.52
C ARG A 63 -28.83 1.18 -16.89
N ILE A 64 -27.62 0.73 -17.24
CA ILE A 64 -26.52 1.60 -17.71
C ILE A 64 -26.45 1.46 -19.23
N ARG A 65 -27.11 2.39 -19.94
CA ARG A 65 -27.24 2.40 -21.41
C ARG A 65 -27.86 1.11 -21.94
N VAL A 66 -27.04 0.20 -22.47
CA VAL A 66 -27.46 -1.08 -23.08
C VAL A 66 -27.35 -2.24 -22.09
N TRP A 67 -26.73 -2.03 -20.92
CA TRP A 67 -26.48 -3.08 -19.93
C TRP A 67 -27.43 -2.97 -18.74
N ASP A 68 -27.94 -4.12 -18.31
CA ASP A 68 -28.71 -4.26 -17.08
C ASP A 68 -27.78 -4.73 -15.95
N LEU A 69 -27.48 -3.82 -15.02
CA LEU A 69 -26.63 -4.10 -13.86
C LEU A 69 -27.51 -4.47 -12.67
N TYR A 70 -27.34 -5.68 -12.16
CA TYR A 70 -28.00 -6.17 -10.96
C TYR A 70 -26.99 -6.17 -9.79
N GLU A 71 -27.14 -5.23 -8.87
CA GLU A 71 -26.28 -5.13 -7.67
C GLU A 71 -27.01 -5.64 -6.44
N ALA A 72 -26.33 -6.35 -5.54
CA ALA A 72 -26.91 -6.67 -4.24
C ALA A 72 -27.17 -5.35 -3.46
N ARG A 73 -28.42 -5.13 -3.07
CA ARG A 73 -28.84 -4.00 -2.24
C ARG A 73 -28.16 -4.16 -0.89
N LYS A 74 -27.22 -3.27 -0.56
CA LYS A 74 -26.65 -3.17 0.79
C LYS A 74 -27.82 -3.09 1.78
N ASP A 75 -27.81 -3.95 2.80
CA ASP A 75 -28.92 -4.17 3.75
C ASP A 75 -29.76 -2.91 4.00
N PRO A 76 -31.08 -2.89 3.65
CA PRO A 76 -31.93 -1.73 3.86
C PRO A 76 -32.16 -1.40 5.34
N GLN A 77 -31.75 -2.27 6.27
CA GLN A 77 -31.78 -2.01 7.71
C GLN A 77 -30.57 -1.23 8.23
N LYS A 78 -29.54 -1.00 7.40
CA LYS A 78 -28.45 -0.07 7.73
C LYS A 78 -28.92 1.35 7.45
N LEU A 79 -29.85 1.82 8.30
CA LEU A 79 -30.21 3.23 8.45
C LEU A 79 -28.92 4.05 8.45
N GLY A 80 -28.95 5.21 7.79
CA GLY A 80 -27.83 6.14 7.63
C GLY A 80 -27.34 6.77 8.94
N ILE A 81 -26.92 5.93 9.88
CA ILE A 81 -26.21 6.33 11.08
C ILE A 81 -24.80 6.72 10.62
N PRO A 82 -24.41 8.00 10.76
CA PRO A 82 -23.04 8.40 10.48
C PRO A 82 -22.09 7.55 11.35
N GLY A 83 -21.21 6.77 10.71
CA GLY A 83 -20.27 5.87 11.38
C GLY A 83 -20.56 4.36 11.26
N ALA A 84 -21.76 3.93 10.82
CA ALA A 84 -22.03 2.50 10.60
C ALA A 84 -21.11 1.88 9.54
N ALA A 85 -20.76 2.66 8.51
CA ALA A 85 -19.80 2.27 7.49
C ALA A 85 -18.39 2.02 8.07
N LEU A 86 -17.96 2.83 9.05
CA LEU A 86 -16.66 2.66 9.71
C LEU A 86 -16.61 1.38 10.55
N VAL A 87 -17.70 1.05 11.24
CA VAL A 87 -17.80 -0.18 12.02
C VAL A 87 -17.76 -1.42 11.12
N ASP A 88 -18.42 -1.36 9.96
CA ASP A 88 -18.37 -2.45 8.99
C ASP A 88 -16.98 -2.62 8.37
N GLN A 89 -16.31 -1.52 8.03
CA GLN A 89 -14.91 -1.54 7.58
C GLN A 89 -13.98 -2.11 8.66
N TYR A 90 -14.15 -1.69 9.92
CA TYR A 90 -13.38 -2.23 11.04
C TYR A 90 -13.60 -3.73 11.22
N LYS A 91 -14.85 -4.20 11.15
CA LYS A 91 -15.16 -5.64 11.19
C LYS A 91 -14.49 -6.40 10.05
N GLN A 92 -14.45 -5.83 8.84
CA GLN A 92 -13.77 -6.43 7.70
C GLN A 92 -12.25 -6.51 7.92
N ILE A 93 -11.63 -5.45 8.45
CA ILE A 93 -10.19 -5.41 8.77
C ILE A 93 -9.84 -6.46 9.83
N VAL A 94 -10.62 -6.54 10.91
CA VAL A 94 -10.41 -7.53 11.99
C VAL A 94 -10.53 -8.96 11.46
N ARG A 95 -11.49 -9.22 10.56
CA ARG A 95 -11.61 -10.53 9.89
C ARG A 95 -10.45 -10.83 8.94
N ALA A 96 -9.83 -9.81 8.36
CA ALA A 96 -8.68 -9.95 7.46
C ALA A 96 -7.34 -10.12 8.20
N LEU A 97 -7.26 -9.70 9.47
CA LEU A 97 -6.05 -9.74 10.29
C LEU A 97 -5.30 -11.09 10.31
N PRO A 98 -5.94 -12.26 10.48
CA PRO A 98 -5.21 -13.55 10.48
C PRO A 98 -4.53 -13.84 9.13
N TYR A 99 -5.14 -13.41 8.03
CA TYR A 99 -4.54 -13.55 6.69
C TYR A 99 -3.35 -12.60 6.53
N LEU A 100 -3.47 -11.36 7.01
CA LEU A 100 -2.36 -10.40 7.01
C LEU A 100 -1.19 -10.91 7.85
N TRP A 101 -1.46 -11.48 9.02
CA TRP A 101 -0.44 -12.11 9.86
C TRP A 101 0.27 -13.26 9.15
N THR A 102 -0.49 -14.05 8.39
CA THR A 102 0.08 -15.15 7.59
C THR A 102 1.01 -14.60 6.50
N VAL A 103 0.58 -13.59 5.75
CA VAL A 103 1.41 -12.94 4.71
C VAL A 103 2.68 -12.33 5.32
N LEU A 104 2.57 -11.71 6.49
CA LEU A 104 3.72 -11.13 7.20
C LEU A 104 4.71 -12.23 7.64
N ASN A 105 4.20 -13.32 8.22
CA ASN A 105 5.02 -14.46 8.65
C ASN A 105 5.70 -15.13 7.45
N ASP A 106 4.98 -15.28 6.33
CA ASP A 106 5.53 -15.83 5.09
C ASP A 106 6.62 -14.91 4.52
N ALA A 107 6.43 -13.59 4.58
CA ALA A 107 7.43 -12.61 4.14
C ALA A 107 8.74 -12.69 4.95
N VAL A 108 8.62 -12.91 6.26
CA VAL A 108 9.77 -13.09 7.18
C VAL A 108 10.50 -14.41 6.90
N ARG A 109 9.78 -15.48 6.53
CA ARG A 109 10.34 -16.82 6.26
C ARG A 109 11.11 -16.95 4.93
N ILE A 110 10.99 -15.99 4.02
CA ILE A 110 11.74 -15.99 2.76
C ILE A 110 13.26 -15.89 3.06
N LYS A 111 14.11 -16.48 2.21
CA LYS A 111 15.57 -16.41 2.37
C LYS A 111 16.07 -14.96 2.42
N ASN A 112 16.77 -14.61 3.50
CA ASN A 112 17.17 -13.23 3.84
C ASN A 112 16.00 -12.24 3.96
N GLY A 113 14.77 -12.76 4.16
CA GLY A 113 13.54 -11.97 4.29
C GLY A 113 13.55 -11.10 5.53
N ILE A 114 13.99 -11.63 6.68
CA ILE A 114 14.13 -10.88 7.94
C ILE A 114 14.98 -9.62 7.75
N LEU A 115 16.17 -9.75 7.14
CA LEU A 115 17.10 -8.63 6.98
C LEU A 115 16.56 -7.57 6.02
N LEU A 116 15.98 -7.99 4.89
CA LEU A 116 15.36 -7.07 3.94
C LEU A 116 14.14 -6.36 4.55
N PHE A 117 13.31 -7.12 5.26
CA PHE A 117 12.12 -6.60 5.92
C PHE A 117 12.46 -5.64 7.06
N SER A 118 13.46 -5.95 7.87
CA SER A 118 13.91 -5.05 8.95
C SER A 118 14.52 -3.77 8.39
N LEU A 119 15.35 -3.86 7.36
CA LEU A 119 15.93 -2.69 6.70
C LEU A 119 14.85 -1.82 6.05
N TYR A 120 13.86 -2.44 5.41
CA TYR A 120 12.69 -1.73 4.88
C TYR A 120 11.88 -1.03 5.99
N ALA A 121 11.61 -1.72 7.10
CA ALA A 121 10.89 -1.15 8.24
C ALA A 121 11.64 0.04 8.85
N VAL A 122 12.97 -0.05 8.99
CA VAL A 122 13.80 1.07 9.45
C VAL A 122 13.70 2.27 8.51
N VAL A 123 13.78 2.06 7.20
CA VAL A 123 13.64 3.14 6.21
C VAL A 123 12.26 3.79 6.29
N GLN A 124 11.18 3.01 6.47
CA GLN A 124 9.83 3.55 6.62
C GLN A 124 9.67 4.39 7.89
N ILE A 125 10.20 3.92 9.03
CA ILE A 125 10.18 4.69 10.29
C ILE A 125 10.98 5.99 10.15
N LEU A 126 12.18 5.94 9.57
CA LEU A 126 12.99 7.13 9.32
C LEU A 126 12.25 8.12 8.42
N LYS A 127 11.60 7.64 7.36
CA LYS A 127 10.81 8.47 6.45
C LYS A 127 9.62 9.11 7.15
N ALA A 128 8.95 8.41 8.07
CA ALA A 128 7.87 8.97 8.89
C ALA A 128 8.33 10.10 9.82
N LEU A 129 9.59 10.07 10.27
CA LEU A 129 10.17 11.05 11.19
C LEU A 129 10.63 12.34 10.51
N VAL A 130 11.01 12.29 9.23
CA VAL A 130 11.53 13.44 8.49
C VAL A 130 10.57 14.65 8.47
N PRO A 131 9.25 14.48 8.19
CA PRO A 131 8.30 15.59 8.23
C PRO A 131 8.20 16.26 9.61
N ALA A 132 8.29 15.47 10.69
CA ALA A 132 8.26 16.00 12.04
C ALA A 132 9.54 16.79 12.37
N ALA A 133 10.71 16.29 11.94
CA ALA A 133 11.97 17.02 12.07
C ALA A 133 11.96 18.33 11.26
N ALA A 134 11.43 18.31 10.03
CA ALA A 134 11.29 19.51 9.21
C ALA A 134 10.40 20.56 9.89
N LEU A 135 9.25 20.16 10.45
CA LEU A 135 8.38 21.05 11.23
C LEU A 135 9.10 21.64 12.45
N TRP A 136 9.94 20.86 13.12
CA TRP A 136 10.73 21.36 14.26
C TRP A 136 11.69 22.46 13.85
N TYR A 137 12.44 22.28 12.74
CA TYR A 137 13.32 23.33 12.21
C TYR A 137 12.55 24.56 11.74
N SER A 138 11.36 24.40 11.14
CA SER A 138 10.50 25.53 10.77
C SER A 138 10.02 26.31 12.00
N GLY A 139 9.70 25.63 13.10
CA GLY A 139 9.36 26.29 14.38
C GLY A 139 10.52 27.10 14.96
N GLN A 140 11.74 26.58 14.89
CA GLN A 140 12.94 27.31 15.29
C GLN A 140 13.19 28.55 14.40
N LEU A 141 12.88 28.47 13.11
CA LEU A 141 13.03 29.63 12.22
C LEU A 141 12.08 30.77 12.63
N LEU A 142 10.85 30.44 13.03
CA LEU A 142 9.89 31.43 13.51
C LEU A 142 10.36 32.10 14.81
N SER A 143 10.93 31.34 15.76
CA SER A 143 11.45 31.90 17.00
C SER A 143 12.65 32.83 16.77
N VAL A 144 13.50 32.52 15.79
CA VAL A 144 14.60 33.42 15.38
C VAL A 144 14.07 34.70 14.77
N VAL A 145 13.09 34.62 13.88
CA VAL A 145 12.49 35.81 13.26
C VAL A 145 11.83 36.69 14.30
N GLN A 146 11.14 36.10 15.28
CA GLN A 146 10.55 36.83 16.40
C GLN A 146 11.62 37.51 17.26
N SER A 147 12.65 36.77 17.67
CA SER A 147 13.76 37.32 18.47
C SER A 147 14.50 38.43 17.73
N ALA A 148 14.74 38.26 16.42
CA ALA A 148 15.37 39.26 15.57
C ALA A 148 14.53 40.53 15.42
N ALA A 149 13.20 40.40 15.34
CA ALA A 149 12.29 41.53 15.29
C ALA A 149 12.29 42.33 16.61
N GLU A 150 12.33 41.63 17.75
CA GLU A 150 12.32 42.25 19.08
C GLU A 150 13.67 42.89 19.44
N THR A 151 14.79 42.20 19.22
CA THR A 151 16.13 42.65 19.65
C THR A 151 16.94 43.36 18.58
N ARG A 152 16.49 43.37 17.31
CA ARG A 152 17.22 43.90 16.13
C ARG A 152 18.61 43.28 15.90
N THR A 153 18.97 42.23 16.62
CA THR A 153 20.23 41.50 16.46
C THR A 153 19.93 40.06 16.07
N VAL A 154 20.61 39.55 15.05
CA VAL A 154 20.40 38.18 14.56
C VAL A 154 21.67 37.36 14.80
N ASP A 155 21.53 36.23 15.49
CA ASP A 155 22.59 35.24 15.60
C ASP A 155 22.74 34.47 14.27
N ARG A 156 23.78 34.83 13.50
CA ARG A 156 24.10 34.24 12.20
C ARG A 156 24.43 32.75 12.31
N SER A 157 25.08 32.35 13.40
CA SER A 157 25.54 30.96 13.59
C SER A 157 24.36 30.03 13.82
N PHE A 158 23.38 30.49 14.59
CA PHE A 158 22.14 29.78 14.85
C PHE A 158 21.28 29.65 13.59
N LEU A 159 21.13 30.75 12.82
CA LEU A 159 20.36 30.74 11.57
C LEU A 159 20.94 29.77 10.55
N LEU A 160 22.26 29.78 10.34
CA LEU A 160 22.92 28.83 9.43
C LEU A 160 22.71 27.38 9.87
N ARG A 161 22.71 27.08 11.18
CA ARG A 161 22.45 25.73 11.70
C ARG A 161 21.01 25.28 11.45
N VAL A 162 20.03 26.14 11.69
CA VAL A 162 18.60 25.84 11.43
C VAL A 162 18.37 25.61 9.93
N PHE A 163 18.95 26.47 9.09
CA PHE A 163 18.85 26.35 7.64
C PHE A 163 19.53 25.08 7.10
N ALA A 164 20.74 24.76 7.59
CA ALA A 164 21.43 23.51 7.29
C ALA A 164 20.62 22.28 7.74
N GLY A 165 19.95 22.36 8.89
CA GLY A 165 19.05 21.32 9.38
C GLY A 165 17.86 21.07 8.44
N HIS A 166 17.19 22.14 8.01
CA HIS A 166 16.05 22.05 7.09
C HIS A 166 16.45 21.46 5.72
N THR A 167 17.57 21.92 5.15
CA THR A 167 18.09 21.37 3.89
C THR A 167 18.52 19.91 4.03
N LEU A 168 19.14 19.54 5.15
CA LEU A 168 19.51 18.15 5.44
C LEU A 168 18.27 17.24 5.54
N CYS A 169 17.16 17.72 6.13
CA CYS A 169 15.90 16.98 6.13
C CYS A 169 15.37 16.71 4.72
N ALA A 170 15.41 17.70 3.81
CA ALA A 170 14.97 17.53 2.43
C ALA A 170 15.86 16.54 1.63
N VAL A 171 17.17 16.55 1.88
CA VAL A 171 18.11 15.59 1.29
C VAL A 171 17.86 14.18 1.86
N ALA A 172 17.70 14.06 3.18
CA ALA A 172 17.40 12.80 3.85
C ALA A 172 16.11 12.17 3.34
N GLU A 173 15.05 12.96 3.11
CA GLU A 173 13.80 12.47 2.54
C GLU A 173 14.01 11.76 1.20
N ARG A 174 14.85 12.34 0.31
CA ARG A 174 15.12 11.76 -1.01
C ARG A 174 16.01 10.54 -0.92
N LEU A 175 17.02 10.56 -0.06
CA LEU A 175 17.87 9.40 0.18
C LEU A 175 17.04 8.23 0.72
N LEU A 176 16.10 8.49 1.64
CA LEU A 176 15.19 7.48 2.17
C LEU A 176 14.22 6.96 1.10
N ARG A 177 13.64 7.84 0.27
CA ARG A 177 12.82 7.42 -0.89
C ARG A 177 13.64 6.59 -1.89
N TYR A 178 14.91 6.93 -2.11
CA TYR A 178 15.79 6.16 -2.98
C TYR A 178 16.09 4.78 -2.38
N ALA A 179 16.45 4.72 -1.10
CA ALA A 179 16.67 3.48 -0.37
C ALA A 179 15.41 2.59 -0.36
N GLU A 180 14.23 3.16 -0.13
CA GLU A 180 12.94 2.48 -0.20
C GLU A 180 12.74 1.81 -1.58
N ASN A 181 12.98 2.55 -2.67
CA ASN A 181 12.84 1.99 -4.02
C ASN A 181 13.86 0.87 -4.30
N GLU A 182 15.10 1.01 -3.85
CA GLU A 182 16.13 -0.03 -4.03
C GLU A 182 15.87 -1.27 -3.17
N LEU A 183 15.30 -1.12 -1.98
CA LEU A 183 14.93 -2.25 -1.09
C LEU A 183 13.64 -2.94 -1.53
N CYS A 184 12.67 -2.17 -2.03
CA CYS A 184 11.38 -2.65 -2.51
C CYS A 184 11.55 -3.66 -3.65
N ARG A 185 12.46 -3.41 -4.60
CA ARG A 185 12.68 -4.27 -5.78
C ARG A 185 13.00 -5.73 -5.44
N PRO A 186 14.13 -6.06 -4.77
CA PRO A 186 14.48 -7.45 -4.48
C PRO A 186 13.46 -8.12 -3.58
N PHE A 187 12.83 -7.38 -2.67
CA PHE A 187 11.82 -7.93 -1.78
C PHE A 187 10.53 -8.29 -2.52
N THR A 188 10.03 -7.37 -3.35
CA THR A 188 8.86 -7.56 -4.23
C THR A 188 9.06 -8.79 -5.12
N THR A 189 10.21 -8.90 -5.79
CA THR A 189 10.52 -10.03 -6.68
C THR A 189 10.56 -11.36 -5.92
N ARG A 190 11.21 -11.42 -4.76
CA ARG A 190 11.29 -12.67 -3.97
C ARG A 190 9.95 -13.10 -3.41
N MET A 191 9.16 -12.16 -2.94
CA MET A 191 7.83 -12.46 -2.43
C MET A 191 6.92 -12.94 -3.55
N TYR A 192 6.96 -12.28 -4.71
CA TYR A 192 6.26 -12.73 -5.90
C TYR A 192 6.62 -14.19 -6.23
N HIS A 193 7.91 -14.52 -6.27
CA HIS A 193 8.38 -15.89 -6.55
C HIS A 193 7.90 -16.91 -5.52
N HIS A 194 7.88 -16.52 -4.23
CA HIS A 194 7.39 -17.39 -3.17
C HIS A 194 5.92 -17.73 -3.36
N PHE A 195 5.06 -16.72 -3.57
CA PHE A 195 3.62 -16.93 -3.75
C PHE A 195 3.29 -17.62 -5.07
N GLU A 196 4.03 -17.34 -6.14
CA GLU A 196 3.87 -17.99 -7.44
C GLU A 196 4.06 -19.51 -7.35
N VAL A 197 5.08 -19.97 -6.62
CA VAL A 197 5.33 -21.40 -6.40
C VAL A 197 4.20 -22.05 -5.59
N HIS A 198 3.67 -21.35 -4.58
CA HIS A 198 2.55 -21.85 -3.78
C HIS A 198 1.27 -21.96 -4.61
N LEU A 199 0.99 -20.95 -5.43
CA LEU A 199 -0.15 -20.92 -6.33
C LEU A 199 -0.06 -22.04 -7.38
N ALA A 200 1.12 -22.21 -7.99
CA ALA A 200 1.36 -23.29 -8.95
C ALA A 200 1.17 -24.68 -8.30
N ARG A 201 1.68 -24.87 -7.08
CA ARG A 201 1.48 -26.12 -6.33
C ARG A 201 0.01 -26.37 -5.98
N ALA A 202 -0.72 -25.33 -5.57
CA ALA A 202 -2.15 -25.43 -5.28
C ALA A 202 -2.93 -25.83 -6.53
N ARG A 203 -2.69 -25.15 -7.67
CA ARG A 203 -3.31 -25.46 -8.95
C ARG A 203 -2.99 -26.87 -9.44
N ALA A 204 -1.77 -27.34 -9.24
CA ALA A 204 -1.34 -28.66 -9.70
C ALA A 204 -1.97 -29.81 -8.89
N ARG A 205 -2.43 -29.57 -7.66
CA ARG A 205 -3.07 -30.57 -6.79
C ARG A 205 -4.56 -30.75 -7.04
N LEU A 206 -5.19 -29.80 -7.73
CA LEU A 206 -6.63 -29.86 -7.99
C LEU A 206 -6.95 -30.96 -9.00
N ASP A 207 -7.96 -31.74 -8.67
CA ASP A 207 -8.58 -32.72 -9.53
C ASP A 207 -9.38 -32.05 -10.66
N VAL A 208 -9.75 -32.86 -11.66
CA VAL A 208 -10.43 -32.38 -12.88
C VAL A 208 -11.75 -31.66 -12.59
N PRO A 209 -12.70 -32.22 -11.79
CA PRO A 209 -14.00 -31.58 -11.59
C PRO A 209 -13.88 -30.31 -10.74
N THR A 210 -13.08 -30.30 -9.66
CA THR A 210 -12.90 -29.09 -8.83
C THR A 210 -12.17 -27.98 -9.58
N TYR A 211 -11.23 -28.31 -10.47
CA TYR A 211 -10.64 -27.30 -11.35
C TYR A 211 -11.63 -26.76 -12.39
N GLY A 212 -12.63 -27.54 -12.76
CA GLY A 212 -13.68 -27.17 -13.71
C GLY A 212 -14.66 -26.12 -13.15
N ASP A 213 -14.84 -26.10 -11.83
CA ASP A 213 -15.76 -25.20 -11.14
C ASP A 213 -15.41 -23.72 -11.37
N VAL A 214 -16.42 -22.94 -11.74
CA VAL A 214 -16.33 -21.50 -12.00
C VAL A 214 -15.94 -20.74 -10.73
N VAL A 215 -16.44 -21.16 -9.56
CA VAL A 215 -16.16 -20.50 -8.28
C VAL A 215 -14.67 -20.62 -7.95
N VAL A 216 -14.13 -21.83 -8.08
CA VAL A 216 -12.71 -22.11 -7.83
C VAL A 216 -11.82 -21.39 -8.85
N LYS A 217 -12.16 -21.43 -10.14
CA LYS A 217 -11.43 -20.69 -11.17
C LYS A 217 -11.39 -19.19 -10.89
N ARG A 218 -12.52 -18.62 -10.50
CA ARG A 218 -12.61 -17.19 -10.16
C ARG A 218 -11.69 -16.83 -9.00
N GLN A 219 -11.69 -17.62 -7.92
CA GLN A 219 -10.78 -17.41 -6.80
C GLN A 219 -9.30 -17.46 -7.24
N PHE A 220 -8.95 -18.40 -8.12
CA PHE A 220 -7.59 -18.46 -8.67
C PHE A 220 -7.24 -17.30 -9.60
N GLN A 221 -8.21 -16.76 -10.34
CA GLN A 221 -8.02 -15.58 -11.19
C GLN A 221 -7.83 -14.31 -10.37
N GLU A 222 -8.60 -14.16 -9.28
CA GLU A 222 -8.49 -13.03 -8.33
C GLU A 222 -7.15 -13.00 -7.58
N VAL A 223 -6.47 -14.15 -7.49
CA VAL A 223 -5.15 -14.27 -6.85
C VAL A 223 -4.03 -14.43 -7.88
N ASP A 224 -4.35 -14.53 -9.17
CA ASP A 224 -3.33 -14.75 -10.19
C ASP A 224 -2.44 -13.50 -10.31
N PRO A 225 -1.11 -13.64 -10.15
CA PRO A 225 -0.20 -12.54 -10.35
C PRO A 225 -0.30 -11.88 -11.74
N ALA A 226 -0.78 -12.58 -12.76
CA ALA A 226 -1.01 -12.00 -14.08
C ALA A 226 -2.11 -10.93 -14.09
N PHE A 227 -3.15 -11.08 -13.25
CA PHE A 227 -4.28 -10.15 -13.19
C PHE A 227 -4.17 -9.12 -12.07
N CYS A 228 -3.70 -9.52 -10.89
CA CYS A 228 -3.69 -8.67 -9.70
C CYS A 228 -2.30 -8.10 -9.36
N GLY A 229 -1.30 -8.35 -10.21
CA GLY A 229 0.09 -7.98 -9.96
C GLY A 229 0.62 -8.64 -8.68
N ASN A 230 1.57 -7.99 -8.02
CA ASN A 230 2.10 -8.48 -6.75
C ASN A 230 1.17 -8.10 -5.58
N LEU A 231 0.04 -8.78 -5.47
CA LEU A 231 -0.95 -8.56 -4.41
C LEU A 231 -0.35 -8.65 -2.99
N PRO A 232 0.49 -9.65 -2.66
CA PRO A 232 1.15 -9.72 -1.34
C PRO A 232 2.05 -8.53 -1.02
N TRP A 233 2.74 -7.96 -2.03
CA TRP A 233 3.51 -6.74 -1.83
C TRP A 233 2.61 -5.55 -1.58
N ARG A 234 1.54 -5.44 -2.36
CA ARG A 234 0.59 -4.34 -2.18
C ARG A 234 -0.03 -4.33 -0.79
N THR A 235 -0.37 -5.50 -0.24
CA THR A 235 -0.92 -5.57 1.13
C THR A 235 0.11 -5.18 2.18
N LEU A 236 1.37 -5.61 2.04
CA LEU A 236 2.44 -5.19 2.94
C LEU A 236 2.76 -3.69 2.83
N ASP A 237 2.78 -3.15 1.61
CA ASP A 237 3.00 -1.73 1.34
C ASP A 237 1.88 -0.86 1.92
N MET A 238 0.63 -1.30 1.82
CA MET A 238 -0.51 -0.67 2.49
C MET A 238 -0.36 -0.67 4.01
N ILE A 239 0.02 -1.80 4.62
CA ILE A 239 0.25 -1.88 6.07
C ILE A 239 1.39 -0.94 6.48
N ALA A 240 2.52 -0.98 5.76
CA ALA A 240 3.67 -0.14 6.04
C ALA A 240 3.33 1.35 5.91
N SER A 241 2.56 1.72 4.89
CA SER A 241 2.07 3.08 4.69
C SER A 241 1.14 3.53 5.80
N ALA A 242 0.23 2.66 6.26
CA ALA A 242 -0.66 2.95 7.38
C ALA A 242 0.12 3.18 8.68
N VAL A 243 1.11 2.32 8.98
CA VAL A 243 1.99 2.49 10.15
C VAL A 243 2.80 3.78 10.05
N THR A 244 3.36 4.08 8.88
CA THR A 244 4.13 5.30 8.61
C THR A 244 3.29 6.54 8.86
N LEU A 245 2.05 6.56 8.36
CA LEU A 245 1.10 7.65 8.56
C LEU A 245 0.78 7.85 10.04
N VAL A 246 0.54 6.76 10.78
CA VAL A 246 0.29 6.82 12.22
C VAL A 246 1.49 7.41 12.96
N VAL A 247 2.70 6.92 12.70
CA VAL A 247 3.94 7.45 13.29
C VAL A 247 4.12 8.93 12.95
N GLN A 248 3.90 9.30 11.69
CA GLN A 248 3.98 10.68 11.23
C GLN A 248 2.97 11.57 11.97
N MET A 249 1.71 11.18 12.09
CA MET A 249 0.70 11.93 12.84
C MET A 249 1.12 12.14 14.29
N PHE A 250 1.56 11.08 14.98
CA PHE A 250 1.99 11.18 16.38
C PHE A 250 3.20 12.08 16.55
N THR A 251 4.22 11.93 15.69
CA THR A 251 5.46 12.73 15.78
C THR A 251 5.23 14.18 15.39
N GLN A 252 4.49 14.47 14.32
CA GLN A 252 4.15 15.84 13.93
C GLN A 252 3.30 16.52 15.00
N THR A 253 2.30 15.83 15.55
CA THR A 253 1.46 16.36 16.63
C THR A 253 2.28 16.64 17.89
N ALA A 254 3.18 15.74 18.27
CA ALA A 254 4.06 15.93 19.43
C ALA A 254 5.00 17.13 19.26
N VAL A 255 5.60 17.28 18.06
CA VAL A 255 6.47 18.43 17.73
C VAL A 255 5.67 19.73 17.74
N LEU A 256 4.50 19.75 17.10
CA LEU A 256 3.64 20.92 17.05
C LEU A 256 3.20 21.35 18.45
N PHE A 257 2.75 20.39 19.27
CA PHE A 257 2.38 20.66 20.66
C PHE A 257 3.53 21.27 21.46
N ARG A 258 4.75 20.79 21.24
CA ARG A 258 5.96 21.33 21.91
C ARG A 258 6.25 22.77 21.48
N ILE A 259 6.20 23.06 20.18
CA ILE A 259 6.45 24.41 19.65
C ILE A 259 5.37 25.39 20.15
N LEU A 260 4.11 25.00 20.11
CA LEU A 260 3.00 25.90 20.42
C LEU A 260 2.78 26.08 21.93
N LYS A 261 3.27 25.18 22.78
CA LYS A 261 3.26 25.38 24.23
C LYS A 261 4.06 26.63 24.65
N GLU A 262 5.04 27.03 23.85
CA GLU A 262 5.93 28.16 24.15
C GLU A 262 5.35 29.52 23.71
N GLN A 263 4.23 29.54 22.95
CA GLN A 263 3.60 30.78 22.48
C GLN A 263 2.28 31.10 23.22
N PRO A 264 2.01 32.39 23.52
CA PRO A 264 0.67 32.82 23.95
C PRO A 264 -0.33 32.49 22.83
N ASP A 265 -1.47 31.89 23.17
CA ASP A 265 -2.51 31.34 22.28
C ASP A 265 -2.13 30.12 21.42
N GLY A 266 -0.93 29.56 21.59
CA GLY A 266 -0.48 28.41 20.80
C GLY A 266 -1.34 27.15 20.99
N LEU A 267 -1.92 26.93 22.16
CA LEU A 267 -2.79 25.75 22.37
C LEU A 267 -4.06 25.78 21.52
N VAL A 268 -4.63 26.96 21.26
CA VAL A 268 -5.84 27.10 20.44
C VAL A 268 -5.49 26.88 18.97
N LEU A 269 -4.39 27.44 18.49
CA LEU A 269 -3.87 27.22 17.14
C LEU A 269 -3.48 25.75 16.91
N ALA A 270 -2.90 25.07 17.90
CA ALA A 270 -2.63 23.63 17.86
C ALA A 270 -3.92 22.82 17.71
N ALA A 271 -4.94 23.13 18.52
CA ALA A 271 -6.23 22.43 18.44
C ALA A 271 -6.90 22.62 17.07
N ILE A 272 -6.86 23.84 16.51
CA ILE A 272 -7.45 24.14 15.19
C ILE A 272 -6.69 23.44 14.06
N THR A 273 -5.36 23.44 14.09
CA THR A 273 -4.53 22.79 13.06
C THR A 273 -4.63 21.26 13.11
N ILE A 274 -4.68 20.68 14.31
CA ILE A 274 -4.94 19.24 14.50
C ILE A 274 -6.35 18.90 14.02
N ALA A 275 -7.35 19.71 14.36
CA ALA A 275 -8.72 19.51 13.88
C ALA A 275 -8.79 19.61 12.36
N HIS A 276 -8.18 20.63 11.75
CA HIS A 276 -8.13 20.80 10.30
C HIS A 276 -7.43 19.62 9.60
N SER A 277 -6.31 19.16 10.14
CA SER A 277 -5.59 18.00 9.60
C SER A 277 -6.42 16.71 9.73
N ALA A 278 -7.13 16.54 10.84
CA ALA A 278 -8.05 15.42 11.03
C ALA A 278 -9.24 15.51 10.06
N PHE A 279 -9.83 16.69 9.86
CA PHE A 279 -10.93 16.90 8.91
C PHE A 279 -10.50 16.64 7.47
N HIS A 280 -9.33 17.12 7.07
CA HIS A 280 -8.79 16.81 5.74
C HIS A 280 -8.59 15.31 5.57
N TRP A 281 -8.15 14.60 6.61
CA TRP A 281 -8.03 13.13 6.56
C TRP A 281 -9.39 12.42 6.41
N PHE A 282 -10.44 12.93 7.05
CA PHE A 282 -11.79 12.38 6.91
C PHE A 282 -12.44 12.71 5.56
N ASP A 283 -12.15 13.88 4.98
CA ASP A 283 -12.69 14.28 3.68
C ASP A 283 -12.00 13.51 2.54
N ASP A 284 -10.69 13.29 2.67
CA ASP A 284 -9.87 12.50 1.74
C ASP A 284 -10.14 10.98 1.85
N GLN A 285 -10.81 10.52 2.92
CA GLN A 285 -11.33 9.13 3.01
C GLN A 285 -12.56 8.88 2.14
N SER A 286 -13.15 9.93 1.55
CA SER A 286 -14.23 9.76 0.56
C SER A 286 -13.69 9.41 -0.83
N GLU A 287 -12.39 9.60 -1.09
CA GLU A 287 -11.72 8.88 -2.17
C GLU A 287 -11.53 7.42 -1.74
N PRO A 288 -12.01 6.45 -2.53
CA PRO A 288 -11.93 5.05 -2.15
C PRO A 288 -10.46 4.66 -1.93
N LEU A 289 -10.24 3.89 -0.86
CA LEU A 289 -9.00 3.31 -0.31
C LEU A 289 -8.07 2.54 -1.30
N TYR A 290 -8.23 2.75 -2.60
CA TYR A 290 -7.37 2.31 -3.68
C TYR A 290 -6.16 3.23 -3.93
N THR A 291 -6.11 4.43 -3.34
CA THR A 291 -5.09 5.45 -3.68
C THR A 291 -4.14 5.87 -2.55
N ALA A 292 -4.40 5.46 -1.30
CA ALA A 292 -3.49 5.74 -0.17
C ALA A 292 -2.30 4.76 -0.13
N GLY A 293 -1.33 4.97 -1.02
CA GLY A 293 -0.02 4.29 -1.05
C GLY A 293 0.36 3.75 -2.43
N GLY A 294 -0.62 3.31 -3.20
CA GLY A 294 -0.46 3.03 -4.62
C GLY A 294 -0.97 4.23 -5.41
N LYS A 295 -0.12 4.85 -6.23
CA LYS A 295 -0.62 5.65 -7.36
C LYS A 295 -1.73 4.83 -8.03
N PRO A 296 -2.90 5.41 -8.34
CA PRO A 296 -3.96 4.67 -9.00
C PRO A 296 -3.37 4.02 -10.24
N LEU A 297 -3.53 2.70 -10.36
CA LEU A 297 -3.11 1.93 -11.54
C LEU A 297 -3.71 2.51 -12.83
N HIS A 298 -4.74 3.35 -12.73
CA HIS A 298 -5.27 4.07 -13.88
C HIS A 298 -4.28 5.10 -14.46
N ARG A 299 -3.41 5.70 -13.64
CA ARG A 299 -2.36 6.59 -14.16
C ARG A 299 -1.13 5.83 -14.68
N ASP A 300 -0.90 4.60 -14.23
CA ASP A 300 0.17 3.75 -14.80
C ASP A 300 -0.27 3.09 -16.12
N PHE A 301 -1.57 2.83 -16.30
CA PHE A 301 -2.12 2.55 -17.64
C PHE A 301 -2.06 3.81 -18.51
N GLU A 302 -2.34 5.00 -17.96
CA GLU A 302 -2.31 6.25 -18.73
C GLU A 302 -0.89 6.76 -19.04
N VAL A 303 0.11 6.45 -18.22
CA VAL A 303 1.52 6.76 -18.49
C VAL A 303 2.14 5.72 -19.44
N ALA A 304 1.69 4.46 -19.40
CA ALA A 304 1.99 3.49 -20.44
C ALA A 304 1.32 3.82 -21.79
N THR A 305 0.18 4.54 -21.79
CA THR A 305 -0.43 5.05 -23.03
C THR A 305 0.02 6.47 -23.41
N LYS A 306 0.69 7.21 -22.52
CA LYS A 306 1.34 8.50 -22.86
C LYS A 306 2.74 8.36 -23.46
N ILE A 307 3.36 7.19 -23.37
CA ILE A 307 4.47 6.85 -24.26
C ILE A 307 3.85 6.53 -25.62
N SER A 308 3.73 7.58 -26.44
CA SER A 308 3.40 7.51 -27.86
C SER A 308 1.95 7.12 -28.21
N TYR A 309 1.14 8.14 -28.50
CA TYR A 309 0.03 8.08 -29.47
C TYR A 309 0.53 7.84 -30.91
N THR A 310 1.58 7.06 -31.07
CA THR A 310 1.90 6.39 -32.32
C THR A 310 1.56 4.93 -32.07
N PRO A 311 0.67 4.29 -32.85
CA PRO A 311 0.45 2.85 -32.78
C PRO A 311 1.75 2.13 -33.19
N ALA A 312 2.71 2.10 -32.28
CA ALA A 312 3.98 1.45 -32.45
C ALA A 312 3.72 -0.02 -32.17
N VAL A 313 3.67 -0.81 -33.25
CA VAL A 313 3.68 -2.26 -33.15
C VAL A 313 5.03 -2.64 -32.52
N TRP A 314 4.99 -3.14 -31.30
CA TRP A 314 6.16 -3.61 -30.59
C TRP A 314 6.11 -5.13 -30.45
N ALA A 315 7.27 -5.76 -30.49
CA ALA A 315 7.44 -7.18 -30.21
C ALA A 315 8.57 -7.33 -29.21
N ALA A 316 8.30 -8.01 -28.10
CA ALA A 316 9.31 -8.39 -27.12
C ALA A 316 9.53 -9.91 -27.21
N THR A 317 10.78 -10.32 -27.32
CA THR A 317 11.15 -11.74 -27.36
C THR A 317 12.17 -12.03 -26.26
N THR A 318 12.20 -13.28 -25.80
CA THR A 318 13.16 -13.75 -24.79
C THR A 318 13.90 -14.97 -25.34
N LYS A 319 15.22 -15.00 -25.13
CA LYS A 319 16.08 -16.13 -25.52
C LYS A 319 16.43 -17.04 -24.33
N ASN A 320 15.94 -16.73 -23.14
CA ASN A 320 16.28 -17.49 -21.94
C ASN A 320 15.49 -18.80 -21.92
N ALA A 321 16.18 -19.92 -22.15
CA ALA A 321 15.58 -21.25 -22.19
C ALA A 321 14.88 -21.64 -20.88
N ASP A 322 15.44 -21.25 -19.73
CA ASP A 322 14.83 -21.54 -18.43
C ASP A 322 13.53 -20.77 -18.23
N PHE A 323 13.47 -19.51 -18.72
CA PHE A 323 12.24 -18.72 -18.69
C PHE A 323 11.16 -19.31 -19.60
N ILE A 324 11.52 -19.72 -20.82
CA ILE A 324 10.59 -20.37 -21.76
C ILE A 324 10.04 -21.66 -21.15
N LYS A 325 10.89 -22.48 -20.52
CA LYS A 325 10.48 -23.71 -19.83
C LYS A 325 9.55 -23.40 -18.65
N LEU A 326 9.84 -22.37 -17.87
CA LEU A 326 8.98 -21.94 -16.76
C LEU A 326 7.58 -21.52 -17.24
N GLU A 327 7.49 -20.72 -18.31
CA GLU A 327 6.20 -20.31 -18.90
C GLU A 327 5.43 -21.48 -19.50
N GLY A 328 6.13 -22.43 -20.13
CA GLY A 328 5.54 -23.70 -20.58
C GLY A 328 4.92 -24.48 -19.42
N LEU A 329 5.63 -24.62 -18.30
CA LEU A 329 5.12 -25.26 -17.09
C LEU A 329 3.94 -24.50 -16.48
N ARG A 330 3.99 -23.15 -16.45
CA ARG A 330 2.88 -22.32 -15.97
C ARG A 330 1.63 -22.54 -16.81
N THR A 331 1.80 -22.56 -18.13
CA THR A 331 0.72 -22.78 -19.10
C THR A 331 0.09 -24.16 -18.92
N LEU A 332 0.93 -25.19 -18.75
CA LEU A 332 0.50 -26.57 -18.50
C LEU A 332 -0.30 -26.70 -17.19
N ILE A 333 0.14 -26.02 -16.12
CA ILE A 333 -0.55 -26.04 -14.81
C ILE A 333 -1.84 -25.20 -14.81
N THR A 334 -1.93 -24.15 -15.62
CA THR A 334 -3.08 -23.21 -15.60
C THR A 334 -4.18 -23.60 -16.60
N GLN A 335 -3.85 -24.20 -17.74
CA GLN A 335 -4.87 -24.48 -18.74
C GLN A 335 -5.70 -25.73 -18.41
N THR A 336 -7.03 -25.63 -18.54
CA THR A 336 -7.95 -26.76 -18.29
C THR A 336 -7.71 -27.92 -19.26
N ARG A 337 -7.22 -27.65 -20.49
CA ARG A 337 -7.03 -28.67 -21.52
C ARG A 337 -6.10 -29.82 -21.11
N PHE A 338 -5.07 -29.54 -20.32
CA PHE A 338 -4.08 -30.53 -19.89
C PHE A 338 -4.41 -31.16 -18.53
N ARG A 339 -5.54 -30.80 -17.92
CA ARG A 339 -5.86 -31.21 -16.54
C ARG A 339 -6.01 -32.72 -16.40
N LYS A 340 -6.62 -33.37 -17.39
CA LYS A 340 -6.82 -34.84 -17.38
C LYS A 340 -5.47 -35.57 -17.33
N GLU A 341 -4.50 -35.14 -18.13
CA GLU A 341 -3.15 -35.71 -18.18
C GLU A 341 -2.36 -35.42 -16.90
N LEU A 342 -2.49 -34.19 -16.38
CA LEU A 342 -1.85 -33.77 -15.14
C LEU A 342 -2.26 -34.66 -13.95
N VAL A 343 -3.53 -35.05 -13.89
CA VAL A 343 -4.12 -35.88 -12.82
C VAL A 343 -3.86 -37.37 -13.07
N ALA A 344 -4.04 -37.86 -14.30
CA ALA A 344 -3.97 -39.29 -14.62
C ALA A 344 -2.59 -39.92 -14.39
N GLY A 345 -1.51 -39.12 -14.42
CA GLY A 345 -0.13 -39.60 -14.22
C GLY A 345 0.57 -39.09 -12.96
N ASN A 346 -0.14 -38.46 -12.03
CA ASN A 346 0.46 -37.70 -10.91
C ASN A 346 1.50 -36.65 -11.39
N LEU A 347 1.36 -36.20 -12.65
CA LEU A 347 2.26 -35.23 -13.28
C LEU A 347 2.22 -33.89 -12.55
N GLY A 348 1.12 -33.58 -11.86
CA GLY A 348 0.97 -32.36 -11.06
C GLY A 348 2.07 -32.18 -10.02
N THR A 349 2.48 -33.23 -9.32
CA THR A 349 3.55 -33.14 -8.31
C THR A 349 4.91 -32.88 -8.94
N TYR A 350 5.21 -33.55 -10.05
CA TYR A 350 6.42 -33.34 -10.84
C TYR A 350 6.47 -31.94 -11.45
N CYS A 351 5.39 -31.48 -12.07
CA CYS A 351 5.31 -30.14 -12.64
C CYS A 351 5.49 -29.07 -11.55
N ALA A 352 4.91 -29.25 -10.35
CA ALA A 352 5.08 -28.31 -9.25
C ALA A 352 6.50 -28.29 -8.67
N SER A 353 7.17 -29.44 -8.58
CA SER A 353 8.56 -29.52 -8.11
C SER A 353 9.54 -28.94 -9.14
N GLU A 354 9.36 -29.26 -10.42
CA GLU A 354 10.17 -28.72 -11.51
C GLU A 354 9.93 -27.21 -11.68
N PHE A 355 8.69 -26.74 -11.50
CA PHE A 355 8.37 -25.31 -11.47
C PHE A 355 9.14 -24.59 -10.36
N LYS A 356 9.12 -25.13 -9.13
CA LYS A 356 9.91 -24.60 -8.01
C LYS A 356 11.40 -24.54 -8.35
N ARG A 357 11.96 -25.61 -8.93
CA ARG A 357 13.37 -25.67 -9.32
C ARG A 357 13.74 -24.62 -10.38
N MET A 358 12.87 -24.41 -11.37
CA MET A 358 13.08 -23.35 -12.37
C MET A 358 13.01 -21.96 -11.74
N VAL A 359 12.03 -21.72 -10.87
CA VAL A 359 11.94 -20.46 -10.11
C VAL A 359 13.21 -20.17 -9.32
N GLU A 360 13.79 -21.18 -8.67
CA GLU A 360 15.03 -21.05 -7.91
C GLU A 360 16.25 -20.81 -8.82
N ARG A 361 16.33 -21.48 -9.99
CA ARG A 361 17.41 -21.27 -10.98
C ARG A 361 17.40 -19.87 -11.59
N LEU A 362 16.22 -19.33 -11.88
CA LEU A 362 16.07 -17.97 -12.42
C LEU A 362 16.37 -16.87 -11.38
N GLY A 363 16.45 -17.20 -10.08
CA GLY A 363 16.92 -16.29 -9.04
C GLY A 363 16.07 -15.03 -8.88
N ASN A 364 16.72 -13.86 -8.79
CA ASN A 364 16.07 -12.55 -8.58
C ASN A 364 15.73 -11.82 -9.89
N ILE A 365 15.69 -12.50 -11.03
CA ILE A 365 15.30 -11.86 -12.29
C ILE A 365 13.82 -11.49 -12.16
N PRO A 366 13.44 -10.21 -12.30
CA PRO A 366 12.04 -9.81 -12.20
C PRO A 366 11.25 -10.52 -13.31
N ARG A 367 10.19 -11.21 -12.91
CA ARG A 367 9.31 -12.00 -13.79
C ARG A 367 7.94 -11.33 -13.82
N GLY A 368 7.37 -11.25 -15.02
CA GLY A 368 6.11 -10.60 -15.25
C GLY A 368 5.96 -10.30 -16.73
N GLU A 369 4.78 -9.84 -17.11
CA GLU A 369 4.52 -9.40 -18.47
C GLU A 369 5.42 -8.18 -18.78
N MET A 370 5.96 -8.12 -19.99
CA MET A 370 7.01 -7.18 -20.39
C MET A 370 6.71 -5.72 -20.03
N TYR A 371 5.44 -5.31 -20.09
CA TYR A 371 5.03 -3.94 -19.73
C TYR A 371 5.29 -3.60 -18.26
N THR A 372 5.18 -4.58 -17.35
CA THR A 372 5.52 -4.35 -15.93
C THR A 372 7.02 -4.14 -15.75
N LEU A 373 7.83 -4.83 -16.56
CA LEU A 373 9.28 -4.80 -16.49
C LEU A 373 9.88 -3.55 -17.14
N SER A 374 9.29 -3.08 -18.26
CA SER A 374 9.71 -1.84 -18.92
C SER A 374 9.44 -0.63 -18.04
N ALA A 375 8.26 -0.54 -17.42
CA ALA A 375 7.90 0.52 -16.48
C ALA A 375 8.86 0.59 -15.27
N MET A 376 9.35 -0.56 -14.79
CA MET A 376 10.34 -0.62 -13.71
C MET A 376 11.74 -0.17 -14.14
N THR A 377 12.06 -0.31 -15.43
CA THR A 377 13.39 -0.01 -16.01
C THR A 377 13.54 1.47 -16.36
N ASP A 378 12.51 2.10 -16.94
CA ASP A 378 12.54 3.54 -17.28
C ASP A 378 12.71 4.44 -16.06
N ARG A 379 12.24 3.99 -14.90
CA ARG A 379 12.39 4.72 -13.62
C ARG A 379 13.84 4.84 -13.14
N ARG A 380 14.78 4.11 -13.77
CA ARG A 380 16.21 4.04 -13.40
C ARG A 380 17.06 5.15 -14.00
N SER A 381 16.74 5.67 -15.19
CA SER A 381 17.67 6.56 -15.92
C SER A 381 17.52 8.05 -15.58
N ILE A 382 16.39 8.47 -15.01
CA ILE A 382 16.05 9.90 -14.90
C ILE A 382 16.47 10.53 -13.55
N ASN A 383 16.73 9.75 -12.49
CA ASN A 383 16.30 10.23 -11.15
C ASN A 383 17.23 10.22 -9.93
N SER A 384 18.56 10.08 -10.01
CA SER A 384 19.35 10.28 -8.77
C SER A 384 19.98 11.65 -8.65
N PHE A 385 20.99 12.01 -9.45
CA PHE A 385 21.76 13.21 -9.13
C PHE A 385 21.16 14.52 -9.67
N LYS A 386 20.65 14.52 -10.91
CA LYS A 386 20.09 15.72 -11.55
C LYS A 386 18.84 16.22 -10.83
N SER A 387 17.94 15.31 -10.45
CA SER A 387 16.72 15.63 -9.70
C SER A 387 17.01 16.08 -8.25
N LEU A 388 18.08 15.57 -7.63
CA LEU A 388 18.59 16.06 -6.35
C LEU A 388 19.04 17.52 -6.49
N LEU A 389 19.84 17.79 -7.52
CA LEU A 389 20.37 19.11 -7.80
C LEU A 389 19.26 20.13 -8.08
N GLU A 390 18.31 19.78 -8.96
CA GLU A 390 17.23 20.66 -9.42
C GLU A 390 16.39 21.22 -8.27
N LYS A 391 16.04 20.38 -7.30
CA LYS A 391 15.28 20.85 -6.14
C LYS A 391 16.15 21.55 -5.10
N CYS A 392 17.42 21.17 -4.90
CA CYS A 392 18.32 21.97 -4.06
C CYS A 392 18.51 23.38 -4.62
N TRP A 393 18.56 23.50 -5.95
CA TRP A 393 18.55 24.79 -6.64
C TRP A 393 17.21 25.52 -6.54
N GLY A 394 16.08 24.81 -6.52
CA GLY A 394 14.75 25.41 -6.35
C GLY A 394 14.53 26.05 -4.97
N GLU A 395 15.14 25.50 -3.92
CA GLU A 395 15.07 26.06 -2.56
C GLU A 395 16.07 27.21 -2.34
N LEU A 396 17.12 27.28 -3.16
CA LEU A 396 18.24 28.22 -3.03
C LEU A 396 17.81 29.71 -3.03
N PRO A 397 16.85 30.15 -3.87
CA PRO A 397 16.29 31.50 -3.82
C PRO A 397 15.69 31.82 -2.46
N GLN A 398 14.91 30.91 -1.86
CA GLN A 398 14.26 31.14 -0.56
C GLN A 398 15.30 31.36 0.55
N VAL A 399 16.45 30.68 0.48
CA VAL A 399 17.62 30.90 1.35
C VAL A 399 18.20 32.29 1.19
N VAL A 400 18.43 32.68 -0.07
CA VAL A 400 19.04 33.97 -0.40
C VAL A 400 18.12 35.09 0.05
N PHE A 401 16.80 34.94 -0.13
CA PHE A 401 15.81 35.88 0.37
C PHE A 401 15.77 35.93 1.90
N ALA A 402 15.78 34.79 2.59
CA ALA A 402 15.81 34.75 4.06
C ALA A 402 17.10 35.40 4.61
N LEU A 403 18.25 35.12 4.01
CA LEU A 403 19.53 35.72 4.39
C LEU A 403 19.52 37.23 4.14
N ARG A 404 18.95 37.68 3.01
CA ARG A 404 18.85 39.10 2.66
C ARG A 404 17.88 39.84 3.58
N ALA A 405 16.74 39.24 3.93
CA ALA A 405 15.77 39.79 4.87
C ALA A 405 16.39 39.99 6.26
N VAL A 406 17.31 39.10 6.66
CA VAL A 406 18.07 39.19 7.92
C VAL A 406 19.17 40.25 7.86
N GLN A 407 19.86 40.39 6.73
CA GLN A 407 20.89 41.42 6.54
C GLN A 407 20.29 42.83 6.42
N TYR A 408 19.07 42.94 5.90
CA TYR A 408 18.35 44.19 5.70
C TYR A 408 16.95 44.12 6.33
N PRO A 409 16.85 44.22 7.67
CA PRO A 409 15.57 44.08 8.37
C PRO A 409 14.53 45.14 7.94
N ALA A 410 14.98 46.29 7.44
CA ALA A 410 14.10 47.34 6.90
C ALA A 410 13.35 46.91 5.61
N SER A 411 13.83 45.91 4.86
CA SER A 411 13.18 45.41 3.64
C SER A 411 12.32 44.16 3.86
N ILE A 412 12.12 43.74 5.11
CA ILE A 412 11.31 42.56 5.46
C ILE A 412 9.89 42.62 4.88
N PRO A 413 9.11 43.73 4.98
CA PRO A 413 7.74 43.77 4.46
C PRO A 413 7.66 43.58 2.94
N VAL A 414 8.65 44.12 2.23
CA VAL A 414 8.73 44.05 0.75
C VAL A 414 9.14 42.65 0.30
N SER A 415 10.02 41.99 1.06
CA SER A 415 10.51 40.64 0.73
C SER A 415 9.46 39.56 1.05
N LEU A 416 8.70 39.72 2.14
CA LEU A 416 7.59 38.84 2.51
C LEU A 416 6.38 38.97 1.58
N ALA A 417 6.13 40.17 1.02
CA ALA A 417 5.08 40.38 0.02
C ALA A 417 5.44 39.82 -1.38
N SER A 418 6.71 39.47 -1.61
CA SER A 418 7.21 38.95 -2.90
C SER A 418 7.35 37.42 -2.94
N LEU A 419 7.13 36.76 -1.81
CA LEU A 419 7.19 35.31 -1.59
C LEU A 419 5.76 34.76 -1.61
#